data_AF-A0A3N1GGQ1-F1
#
_entry.id   AF-A0A3N1GGQ1-F1
#
_cell.length_a   1.000
_cell.length_b   1.000
_cell.length_c   1.000
_cell.angle_alpha   90.00
_cell.angle_beta   90.00
_cell.angle_gamma   90.00
#
_symmetry.space_group_name_H-M   'P 1'
#
loop_
_entity.id
_entity.type
_entity.pdbx_description
1 polymer ?
#
loop_
_entity_poly.entity_id
_entity_poly.type
_entity_poly.pdbx_seq_one_letter_code
_entity_poly.pdbx_strand_id
1 'polypeptide(L)'
;MDDNLATRHRARWHLAATWILLAAATITFSWLTTESYLRQTLSPPRSEAETTISDCRTAASCAPDAAELVDQQLAYLRTTRVLAYLSGWSITILATVILAIATWRILRAHNDRAARLLTTAWKAQAGAALFLLTAMATGLAAGARRLADIPDAARMSTFIGAFDSPFSDAGHLSFLAWLLGVSAAMSIAIRTLRQPLTARADPP
;
A
#
# COMPACT_ATOMS: atom_id res chain seq x y z
N MET A 1 -19.10 42.88 -7.41
CA MET A 1 -17.77 42.41 -6.99
C MET A 1 -17.86 41.25 -6.00
N ASP A 2 -18.97 41.11 -5.25
CA ASP A 2 -19.20 40.05 -4.26
C ASP A 2 -19.48 38.66 -4.84
N ASP A 3 -20.07 38.57 -6.05
CA ASP A 3 -20.33 37.27 -6.71
C ASP A 3 -19.05 36.46 -6.98
N ASN A 4 -17.93 37.15 -7.20
CA ASN A 4 -16.61 36.54 -7.41
C ASN A 4 -16.00 35.97 -6.11
N LEU A 5 -16.37 36.48 -4.95
CA LEU A 5 -15.92 35.93 -3.65
C LEU A 5 -16.74 34.70 -3.29
N ALA A 6 -18.07 34.75 -3.49
CA ALA A 6 -18.96 33.63 -3.22
C ALA A 6 -18.65 32.40 -4.10
N THR A 7 -18.41 32.58 -5.41
CA THR A 7 -18.00 31.48 -6.32
C THR A 7 -16.66 30.86 -5.93
N ARG A 8 -15.66 31.68 -5.57
CA ARG A 8 -14.36 31.18 -5.09
C ARG A 8 -14.49 30.40 -3.78
N HIS A 9 -15.35 30.85 -2.87
CA HIS A 9 -15.56 30.16 -1.60
C HIS A 9 -16.27 28.81 -1.79
N ARG A 10 -17.26 28.73 -2.69
CA ARG A 10 -17.91 27.47 -3.08
C ARG A 10 -16.93 26.51 -3.74
N ALA A 11 -16.11 26.99 -4.68
CA ALA A 11 -15.10 26.16 -5.34
C ALA A 11 -14.09 25.56 -4.35
N ARG A 12 -13.63 26.33 -3.36
CA ARG A 12 -12.74 25.83 -2.29
C ARG A 12 -13.41 24.76 -1.44
N TRP A 13 -14.68 24.95 -1.07
CA TRP A 13 -15.43 23.98 -0.28
C TRP A 13 -15.67 22.67 -1.04
N HIS A 14 -16.09 22.74 -2.31
CA HIS A 14 -16.26 21.54 -3.14
C HIS A 14 -14.95 20.78 -3.29
N LEU A 15 -13.85 21.49 -3.48
CA LEU A 15 -12.54 20.88 -3.61
C LEU A 15 -12.10 20.23 -2.29
N ALA A 16 -12.28 20.91 -1.15
CA ALA A 16 -12.03 20.35 0.19
C ALA A 16 -12.88 19.10 0.48
N ALA A 17 -14.18 19.14 0.16
CA ALA A 17 -15.09 18.01 0.35
C ALA A 17 -14.69 16.81 -0.52
N THR A 18 -14.31 17.07 -1.79
CA THR A 18 -13.82 16.03 -2.70
C THR A 18 -12.57 15.34 -2.15
N TRP A 19 -11.65 16.10 -1.55
CA TRP A 19 -10.45 15.55 -0.93
C TRP A 19 -10.74 14.71 0.30
N ILE A 20 -11.67 15.14 1.16
CA ILE A 20 -12.07 14.37 2.34
C ILE A 20 -12.72 13.05 1.90
N LEU A 21 -13.60 13.08 0.89
CA LEU A 21 -14.21 11.88 0.33
C LEU A 21 -13.17 10.94 -0.28
N LEU A 22 -12.19 11.48 -1.01
CA LEU A 22 -11.10 10.69 -1.57
C LEU A 22 -10.23 10.07 -0.47
N ALA A 23 -9.91 10.81 0.59
CA ALA A 23 -9.17 10.30 1.75
C ALA A 23 -9.93 9.15 2.42
N ALA A 24 -11.22 9.35 2.70
CA ALA A 24 -12.08 8.34 3.33
C ALA A 24 -12.22 7.09 2.47
N ALA A 25 -12.42 7.24 1.15
CA ALA A 25 -12.47 6.13 0.21
C ALA A 25 -11.12 5.37 0.15
N THR A 26 -10.01 6.10 0.16
CA THR A 26 -8.65 5.52 0.20
C THR A 26 -8.46 4.71 1.47
N ILE A 27 -8.78 5.26 2.64
CA ILE A 27 -8.67 4.56 3.93
C ILE A 27 -9.56 3.31 3.97
N THR A 28 -10.82 3.45 3.55
CA THR A 28 -11.80 2.35 3.58
C THR A 28 -11.38 1.24 2.64
N PHE A 29 -10.92 1.57 1.43
CA PHE A 29 -10.42 0.59 0.49
C PHE A 29 -9.15 -0.08 1.02
N SER A 30 -8.15 0.68 1.50
CA SER A 30 -6.96 0.15 2.14
C SER A 30 -7.31 -0.85 3.24
N TRP A 31 -8.27 -0.51 4.10
CA TRP A 31 -8.70 -1.37 5.20
C TRP A 31 -9.34 -2.66 4.66
N LEU A 32 -10.34 -2.53 3.81
CA LEU A 32 -11.14 -3.65 3.32
C LEU A 32 -10.32 -4.62 2.46
N THR A 33 -9.44 -4.11 1.61
CA THR A 33 -8.65 -4.96 0.71
C THR A 33 -7.40 -5.48 1.38
N THR A 34 -6.62 -4.63 2.08
CA THR A 34 -5.33 -5.05 2.64
C THR A 34 -5.53 -6.08 3.75
N GLU A 35 -6.44 -5.85 4.70
CA GLU A 35 -6.59 -6.82 5.81
C GLU A 35 -7.20 -8.15 5.35
N SER A 36 -8.26 -8.09 4.54
CA SER A 36 -8.93 -9.29 4.04
C SER A 36 -7.99 -10.11 3.16
N TYR A 37 -7.25 -9.45 2.27
CA TYR A 37 -6.25 -10.10 1.42
C TYR A 37 -5.14 -10.72 2.26
N LEU A 38 -4.48 -9.96 3.14
CA LEU A 38 -3.38 -10.48 3.97
C LEU A 38 -3.82 -11.64 4.88
N ARG A 39 -5.10 -11.66 5.28
CA ARG A 39 -5.66 -12.78 6.03
C ARG A 39 -5.83 -14.02 5.15
N GLN A 40 -6.26 -13.88 3.91
CA GLN A 40 -6.45 -15.00 2.98
C GLN A 40 -5.13 -15.55 2.46
N THR A 41 -4.19 -14.69 2.07
CA THR A 41 -2.97 -15.11 1.35
C THR A 41 -1.78 -15.39 2.26
N LEU A 42 -1.74 -14.81 3.47
CA LEU A 42 -0.56 -14.90 4.36
C LEU A 42 -0.89 -15.47 5.75
N SER A 43 -2.07 -16.04 5.96
CA SER A 43 -2.44 -16.66 7.24
C SER A 43 -2.94 -18.09 7.03
N PRO A 44 -2.04 -19.09 7.13
CA PRO A 44 -2.42 -20.47 6.92
C PRO A 44 -3.37 -20.96 8.02
N PRO A 45 -4.35 -21.83 7.71
CA PRO A 45 -5.13 -22.55 8.70
C PRO A 45 -4.23 -23.39 9.61
N ARG A 46 -4.57 -23.53 10.90
CA ARG A 46 -3.78 -24.35 11.85
C ARG A 46 -3.60 -25.79 11.37
N SER A 47 -4.63 -26.38 10.78
CA SER A 47 -4.62 -27.74 10.25
C SER A 47 -3.66 -27.93 9.08
N GLU A 48 -3.29 -26.86 8.37
CA GLU A 48 -2.38 -26.94 7.23
C GLU A 48 -0.94 -27.26 7.67
N ALA A 49 -0.48 -26.61 8.75
CA ALA A 49 0.84 -26.88 9.32
C ALA A 49 0.94 -28.33 9.83
N GLU A 50 -0.09 -28.81 10.54
CA GLU A 50 -0.14 -30.19 11.05
C GLU A 50 -0.10 -31.22 9.92
N THR A 51 -0.87 -30.99 8.85
CA THR A 51 -0.90 -31.86 7.66
C THR A 51 0.46 -31.87 6.95
N THR A 52 1.04 -30.70 6.72
CA THR A 52 2.35 -30.56 6.04
C THR A 52 3.47 -31.26 6.83
N ILE A 53 3.47 -31.12 8.16
CA ILE A 53 4.43 -31.84 9.03
C ILE A 53 4.23 -33.35 8.93
N SER A 54 2.98 -33.83 8.95
CA SER A 54 2.66 -35.24 8.82
C SER A 54 3.15 -35.83 7.50
N ASP A 55 2.83 -35.17 6.39
CA ASP A 55 3.22 -35.60 5.04
C ASP A 55 4.74 -35.60 4.89
N CYS A 56 5.40 -34.54 5.36
CA CYS A 56 6.84 -34.40 5.30
C CYS A 56 7.59 -35.48 6.11
N ARG A 57 7.08 -35.90 7.27
CA ARG A 57 7.68 -37.00 8.04
C ARG A 57 7.71 -38.33 7.30
N THR A 58 6.82 -38.52 6.33
CA THR A 58 6.79 -39.74 5.50
C THR A 58 7.74 -39.68 4.30
N ALA A 59 8.28 -38.49 3.98
CA ALA A 59 9.19 -38.27 2.88
C ALA A 59 10.66 -38.20 3.35
N ALA A 60 11.52 -39.03 2.75
CA ALA A 60 12.95 -39.04 3.06
C ALA A 60 13.66 -37.70 2.78
N SER A 61 13.09 -36.86 1.92
CA SER A 61 13.64 -35.56 1.55
C SER A 61 13.52 -34.48 2.64
N CYS A 62 12.76 -34.72 3.71
CA CYS A 62 12.53 -33.69 4.73
C CYS A 62 12.42 -34.22 6.18
N ALA A 63 12.60 -35.52 6.41
CA ALA A 63 12.90 -36.04 7.74
C ALA A 63 14.42 -35.90 8.04
N PRO A 64 14.83 -35.48 9.26
CA PRO A 64 14.02 -35.26 10.47
C PRO A 64 13.48 -33.83 10.66
N ASP A 65 13.81 -32.88 9.79
CA ASP A 65 13.65 -31.43 10.02
C ASP A 65 12.25 -30.86 9.68
N ALA A 66 11.25 -31.74 9.50
CA ALA A 66 9.90 -31.38 9.04
C ALA A 66 9.25 -30.23 9.83
N ALA A 67 9.40 -30.22 11.16
CA ALA A 67 8.84 -29.17 12.02
C ALA A 67 9.56 -27.82 11.82
N GLU A 68 10.89 -27.85 11.70
CA GLU A 68 11.69 -26.64 11.51
C GLU A 68 11.39 -25.98 10.15
N LEU A 69 11.27 -26.77 9.08
CA LEU A 69 10.93 -26.27 7.74
C LEU A 69 9.56 -25.59 7.70
N VAL A 70 8.59 -26.11 8.45
CA VAL A 70 7.25 -25.52 8.56
C VAL A 70 7.27 -24.26 9.44
N ASP A 71 8.01 -24.27 10.55
CA ASP A 71 8.18 -23.09 11.39
C ASP A 71 8.87 -21.92 10.66
N GLN A 72 9.87 -22.21 9.82
CA GLN A 72 10.52 -21.22 8.97
C GLN A 72 9.54 -20.58 7.97
N GLN A 73 8.65 -21.37 7.35
CA GLN A 73 7.60 -20.87 6.46
C GLN A 73 6.58 -19.99 7.22
N LEU A 74 6.11 -20.45 8.37
CA LEU A 74 5.18 -19.69 9.22
C LEU A 74 5.76 -18.36 9.70
N ALA A 75 7.02 -18.37 10.13
CA ALA A 75 7.75 -17.16 10.53
C ALA A 75 7.87 -16.18 9.36
N TYR A 76 8.14 -16.68 8.15
CA TYR A 76 8.26 -15.87 6.95
C TYR A 76 6.91 -15.26 6.51
N LEU A 77 5.83 -16.04 6.51
CA LEU A 77 4.47 -15.56 6.24
C LEU A 77 4.05 -14.48 7.24
N ARG A 78 4.33 -14.69 8.53
CA ARG A 78 4.05 -13.69 9.58
C ARG A 78 4.83 -12.41 9.35
N THR A 79 6.11 -12.51 9.02
CA THR A 79 6.98 -11.36 8.76
C THR A 79 6.49 -10.58 7.53
N THR A 80 6.18 -11.29 6.45
CA THR A 80 5.65 -10.71 5.21
C THR A 80 4.30 -10.03 5.45
N ARG A 81 3.42 -10.64 6.24
CA ARG A 81 2.14 -10.04 6.65
C ARG A 81 2.35 -8.76 7.44
N VAL A 82 3.28 -8.73 8.40
CA VAL A 82 3.58 -7.52 9.18
C VAL A 82 4.15 -6.43 8.27
N LEU A 83 5.07 -6.75 7.35
CA LEU A 83 5.61 -5.80 6.39
C LEU A 83 4.54 -5.23 5.46
N ALA A 84 3.66 -6.08 4.94
CA ALA A 84 2.56 -5.67 4.08
C ALA A 84 1.53 -4.81 4.84
N TYR A 85 1.22 -5.16 6.10
CA TYR A 85 0.36 -4.37 6.95
C TYR A 85 0.97 -2.99 7.25
N LEU A 86 2.22 -2.95 7.72
CA LEU A 86 2.93 -1.70 8.03
C LEU A 86 3.08 -0.80 6.80
N SER A 87 3.38 -1.37 5.63
CA SER A 87 3.49 -0.64 4.38
C SER A 87 2.16 -0.02 3.94
N GLY A 88 1.08 -0.81 3.92
CA GLY A 88 -0.26 -0.32 3.58
C GLY A 88 -0.72 0.81 4.52
N TRP A 89 -0.52 0.65 5.83
CA TRP A 89 -0.88 1.67 6.81
C TRP A 89 -0.02 2.92 6.73
N SER A 90 1.29 2.78 6.56
CA SER A 90 2.20 3.93 6.46
C SER A 90 1.86 4.81 5.25
N ILE A 91 1.56 4.19 4.11
CA ILE A 91 1.15 4.92 2.89
C ILE A 91 -0.20 5.62 3.11
N THR A 92 -1.16 4.91 3.72
CA THR A 92 -2.50 5.47 3.99
C THR A 92 -2.43 6.65 4.95
N ILE A 93 -1.67 6.55 6.04
CA ILE A 93 -1.47 7.63 7.01
C ILE A 93 -0.77 8.81 6.34
N LEU A 94 0.32 8.57 5.60
CA LEU A 94 1.07 9.63 4.94
C LEU A 94 0.23 10.37 3.90
N ALA A 95 -0.55 9.64 3.08
CA ALA A 95 -1.49 10.22 2.13
C ALA A 95 -2.55 11.08 2.84
N THR A 96 -3.11 10.58 3.95
CA THR A 96 -4.11 11.30 4.75
C THR A 96 -3.55 12.60 5.33
N VAL A 97 -2.31 12.58 5.84
CA VAL A 97 -1.62 13.78 6.36
C VAL A 97 -1.40 14.81 5.26
N ILE A 98 -0.95 14.38 4.07
CA ILE A 98 -0.74 15.27 2.92
C ILE A 98 -2.06 15.90 2.48
N LEU A 99 -3.12 15.11 2.42
CA LEU A 99 -4.48 15.56 2.12
C LEU A 99 -4.99 16.57 3.14
N ALA A 100 -4.76 16.33 4.44
CA ALA A 100 -5.14 17.24 5.50
C ALA A 100 -4.40 18.59 5.40
N ILE A 101 -3.07 18.55 5.15
CA ILE A 101 -2.26 19.76 4.95
C ILE A 101 -2.74 20.52 3.71
N ALA A 102 -3.01 19.82 2.60
CA ALA A 102 -3.51 20.44 1.37
C ALA A 102 -4.84 21.14 1.62
N THR A 103 -5.79 20.43 2.24
CA THR A 103 -7.13 20.94 2.58
C THR A 103 -7.05 22.18 3.47
N TRP A 104 -6.28 22.10 4.57
CA TRP A 104 -6.07 23.23 5.48
C TRP A 104 -5.49 24.46 4.77
N ARG A 105 -4.54 24.25 3.85
CA ARG A 105 -3.89 25.34 3.11
C ARG A 105 -4.79 25.96 2.04
N ILE A 106 -5.61 25.16 1.35
CA ILE A 106 -6.64 25.65 0.42
C ILE A 106 -7.64 26.54 1.15
N LEU A 107 -8.07 26.12 2.35
CA LEU A 107 -8.97 26.89 3.20
C LEU A 107 -8.33 28.19 3.70
N ARG A 108 -7.03 28.20 4.00
CA ARG A 108 -6.30 29.38 4.51
C ARG A 108 -5.73 30.35 3.45
N ALA A 109 -5.96 30.12 2.16
CA ALA A 109 -5.73 31.04 1.03
C ALA A 109 -4.33 31.67 0.83
N HIS A 110 -3.34 31.51 1.72
CA HIS A 110 -2.01 32.11 1.57
C HIS A 110 -0.87 31.16 1.92
N ASN A 111 0.00 30.92 0.94
CA ASN A 111 1.47 31.08 1.01
C ASN A 111 2.17 30.16 0.00
N ASP A 112 3.14 30.69 -0.75
CA ASP A 112 4.07 29.89 -1.58
C ASP A 112 4.84 28.84 -0.78
N ARG A 113 5.01 29.07 0.53
CA ARG A 113 5.55 28.06 1.47
C ARG A 113 4.69 26.79 1.51
N ALA A 114 3.37 26.89 1.31
CA ALA A 114 2.47 25.74 1.27
C ALA A 114 2.70 24.87 0.03
N ALA A 115 2.87 25.49 -1.14
CA ALA A 115 3.15 24.77 -2.38
C ALA A 115 4.48 24.01 -2.29
N ARG A 116 5.52 24.61 -1.69
CA ARG A 116 6.81 23.94 -1.44
C ARG A 116 6.66 22.76 -0.47
N LEU A 117 5.96 22.95 0.66
CA LEU A 117 5.71 21.87 1.63
C LEU A 117 4.93 20.70 1.03
N LEU A 118 3.87 20.97 0.26
CA LEU A 118 3.12 19.94 -0.45
C LEU A 118 3.98 19.20 -1.47
N THR A 119 4.87 19.90 -2.15
CA THR A 119 5.80 19.29 -3.11
C THR A 119 6.83 18.39 -2.42
N THR A 120 7.40 18.83 -1.30
CA THR A 120 8.35 18.03 -0.51
C THR A 120 7.66 16.82 0.09
N ALA A 121 6.49 16.99 0.70
CA ALA A 121 5.71 15.90 1.26
C ALA A 121 5.31 14.88 0.19
N TRP A 122 4.93 15.36 -1.01
CA TRP A 122 4.67 14.50 -2.16
C TRP A 122 5.90 13.70 -2.60
N LYS A 123 7.06 14.35 -2.75
CA LYS A 123 8.31 13.65 -3.10
C LYS A 123 8.69 12.61 -2.05
N ALA A 124 8.52 12.93 -0.77
CA ALA A 124 8.74 12.00 0.33
C ALA A 124 7.76 10.82 0.26
N GLN A 125 6.48 11.05 -0.05
CA GLN A 125 5.49 9.99 -0.25
C GLN A 125 5.82 9.11 -1.45
N ALA A 126 6.17 9.70 -2.60
CA ALA A 126 6.56 8.96 -3.79
C ALA A 126 7.82 8.11 -3.53
N GLY A 127 8.81 8.67 -2.81
CA GLY A 127 9.99 7.95 -2.38
C GLY A 127 9.67 6.81 -1.42
N ALA A 128 8.80 7.03 -0.44
CA ALA A 128 8.34 6.00 0.50
C ALA A 128 7.55 4.90 -0.22
N ALA A 129 6.65 5.26 -1.13
CA ALA A 129 5.90 4.29 -1.92
C ALA A 129 6.83 3.45 -2.80
N LEU A 130 7.81 4.07 -3.47
CA LEU A 130 8.80 3.35 -4.28
C LEU A 130 9.67 2.42 -3.41
N PHE A 131 10.12 2.90 -2.25
CA PHE A 131 10.87 2.10 -1.29
C PHE A 131 10.05 0.87 -0.84
N LEU A 132 8.78 1.07 -0.48
CA LEU A 132 7.89 -0.01 -0.03
C LEU A 132 7.57 -1.00 -1.15
N LEU A 133 7.33 -0.51 -2.37
CA LEU A 133 7.16 -1.37 -3.56
C LEU A 133 8.42 -2.21 -3.80
N THR A 134 9.60 -1.60 -3.68
CA THR A 134 10.89 -2.29 -3.85
C THR A 134 11.11 -3.32 -2.75
N ALA A 135 10.83 -2.97 -1.50
CA ALA A 135 10.95 -3.87 -0.35
C ALA A 135 10.00 -5.06 -0.48
N MET A 136 8.76 -4.82 -0.91
CA MET A 136 7.77 -5.87 -1.14
C MET A 136 8.15 -6.76 -2.31
N ALA A 137 8.58 -6.21 -3.45
CA ALA A 137 9.08 -6.99 -4.59
C ALA A 137 10.30 -7.84 -4.21
N THR A 138 11.22 -7.28 -3.41
CA THR A 138 12.40 -8.01 -2.91
C THR A 138 11.99 -9.12 -1.96
N GLY A 139 11.03 -8.87 -1.06
CA GLY A 139 10.47 -9.87 -0.15
C GLY A 139 9.77 -11.01 -0.90
N LEU A 140 8.98 -10.70 -1.93
CA LEU A 140 8.32 -11.70 -2.77
C LEU A 140 9.34 -12.52 -3.57
N ALA A 141 10.36 -11.88 -4.15
CA ALA A 141 11.45 -12.58 -4.84
C ALA A 141 12.26 -13.48 -3.90
N ALA A 142 12.53 -13.02 -2.67
CA ALA A 142 13.19 -13.82 -1.65
C ALA A 142 12.31 -15.00 -1.18
N GLY A 143 11.00 -14.80 -1.04
CA GLY A 143 10.02 -15.85 -0.77
C GLY A 143 9.97 -16.91 -1.88
N ALA A 144 9.95 -16.48 -3.15
CA ALA A 144 9.97 -17.37 -4.30
C ALA A 144 11.26 -18.21 -4.38
N ARG A 145 12.42 -17.59 -4.07
CA ARG A 145 13.69 -18.33 -3.94
C ARG A 145 13.62 -19.36 -2.82
N ARG A 146 13.13 -18.98 -1.64
CA ARG A 146 12.94 -19.93 -0.52
C ARG A 146 11.99 -21.06 -0.87
N LEU A 147 10.92 -20.77 -1.62
CA LEU A 147 9.99 -21.79 -2.10
C LEU A 147 10.72 -22.83 -2.95
N ALA A 148 11.60 -22.40 -3.86
CA ALA A 148 12.39 -23.31 -4.69
C ALA A 148 13.35 -24.19 -3.86
N ASP A 149 13.86 -23.69 -2.73
CA ASP A 149 14.77 -24.42 -1.85
C ASP A 149 14.06 -25.40 -0.89
N ILE A 150 12.75 -25.26 -0.67
CA ILE A 150 11.97 -26.15 0.20
C ILE A 150 11.56 -27.41 -0.59
N PRO A 151 11.74 -28.63 -0.05
CA PRO A 151 11.25 -29.86 -0.67
C PRO A 151 9.73 -29.82 -0.88
N ASP A 152 9.23 -30.33 -2.01
CA ASP A 152 7.79 -30.27 -2.35
C ASP A 152 6.88 -30.80 -1.22
N ALA A 153 7.27 -31.90 -0.57
CA ALA A 153 6.53 -32.51 0.54
C ALA A 153 6.46 -31.65 1.81
N ALA A 154 7.30 -30.62 1.94
CA ALA A 154 7.33 -29.70 3.06
C ALA A 154 6.71 -28.33 2.74
N ARG A 155 6.27 -28.10 1.51
CA ARG A 155 5.70 -26.80 1.08
C ARG A 155 4.25 -26.67 1.53
N MET A 156 3.96 -25.66 2.34
CA MET A 156 2.59 -25.32 2.69
C MET A 156 1.87 -24.73 1.47
N SER A 157 0.61 -25.14 1.23
CA SER A 157 -0.23 -24.60 0.15
C SER A 157 -0.38 -23.08 0.19
N THR A 158 -0.51 -22.48 1.38
CA THR A 158 -0.55 -21.03 1.59
C THR A 158 0.79 -20.38 1.22
N PHE A 159 1.92 -21.05 1.52
CA PHE A 159 3.25 -20.55 1.17
C PHE A 159 3.46 -20.61 -0.36
N ILE A 160 3.04 -21.70 -1.00
CA ILE A 160 3.01 -21.81 -2.48
C ILE A 160 2.14 -20.71 -3.07
N GLY A 161 0.88 -20.59 -2.63
CA GLY A 161 -0.05 -19.58 -3.15
C GLY A 161 0.47 -18.15 -3.01
N ALA A 162 1.20 -17.85 -1.93
CA ALA A 162 1.79 -16.53 -1.71
C ALA A 162 3.01 -16.22 -2.60
N PHE A 163 3.82 -17.23 -2.98
CA PHE A 163 5.17 -17.01 -3.52
C PHE A 163 5.47 -17.70 -4.86
N ASP A 164 4.67 -18.66 -5.32
CA ASP A 164 4.86 -19.37 -6.59
C ASP A 164 4.55 -18.46 -7.79
N SER A 165 3.57 -17.56 -7.65
CA SER A 165 3.23 -16.61 -8.70
C SER A 165 2.71 -15.28 -8.15
N PRO A 166 3.59 -14.47 -7.54
CA PRO A 166 3.19 -13.22 -6.88
C PRO A 166 2.58 -12.19 -7.85
N PHE A 167 2.80 -12.34 -9.16
CA PHE A 167 2.29 -11.43 -10.20
C PHE A 167 1.09 -11.96 -10.96
N SER A 168 0.67 -13.22 -10.75
CA SER A 168 -0.57 -13.75 -11.34
C SER A 168 -1.76 -13.72 -10.37
N ASP A 169 -1.49 -13.55 -9.07
CA ASP A 169 -2.54 -13.37 -8.07
C ASP A 169 -3.24 -12.01 -8.28
N ALA A 170 -4.53 -12.08 -8.62
CA ALA A 170 -5.40 -10.92 -8.81
C ALA A 170 -5.42 -10.00 -7.58
N GLY A 171 -5.18 -10.53 -6.38
CA GLY A 171 -5.08 -9.75 -5.15
C GLY A 171 -3.83 -8.87 -5.08
N HIS A 172 -2.65 -9.40 -5.46
CA HIS A 172 -1.42 -8.61 -5.56
C HIS A 172 -1.52 -7.53 -6.65
N LEU A 173 -2.07 -7.88 -7.82
CA LEU A 173 -2.27 -6.92 -8.91
C LEU A 173 -3.28 -5.82 -8.55
N SER A 174 -4.38 -6.15 -7.88
CA SER A 174 -5.36 -5.16 -7.43
C SER A 174 -4.80 -4.23 -6.36
N PHE A 175 -3.96 -4.72 -5.45
CA PHE A 175 -3.24 -3.89 -4.48
C PHE A 175 -2.25 -2.93 -5.17
N LEU A 176 -1.44 -3.43 -6.11
CA LEU A 176 -0.50 -2.61 -6.88
C LEU A 176 -1.21 -1.58 -7.77
N ALA A 177 -2.26 -2.00 -8.48
CA ALA A 177 -3.07 -1.12 -9.32
C ALA A 177 -3.74 -0.01 -8.50
N TRP A 178 -4.20 -0.35 -7.30
CA TRP A 178 -4.75 0.64 -6.38
C TRP A 178 -3.69 1.63 -5.89
N LEU A 179 -2.50 1.17 -5.50
CA LEU A 179 -1.37 2.02 -5.12
C LEU A 179 -0.98 3.01 -6.22
N LEU A 180 -0.90 2.53 -7.46
CA LEU A 180 -0.63 3.34 -8.65
C LEU A 180 -1.77 4.32 -8.92
N GLY A 181 -3.02 3.89 -8.80
CA GLY A 181 -4.21 4.72 -8.97
C GLY A 181 -4.29 5.87 -7.98
N VAL A 182 -4.06 5.60 -6.69
CA VAL A 182 -4.01 6.63 -5.63
C VAL A 182 -2.88 7.63 -5.89
N SER A 183 -1.71 7.14 -6.29
CA SER A 183 -0.56 8.00 -6.59
C SER A 183 -0.82 8.88 -7.83
N ALA A 184 -1.47 8.34 -8.86
CA ALA A 184 -1.88 9.10 -10.04
C ALA A 184 -2.95 10.15 -9.71
N ALA A 185 -3.99 9.78 -8.96
CA ALA A 185 -5.05 10.69 -8.53
C ALA A 185 -4.50 11.85 -7.69
N MET A 186 -3.60 11.56 -6.75
CA MET A 186 -2.92 12.60 -5.97
C MET A 186 -2.04 13.50 -6.84
N SER A 187 -1.29 12.93 -7.80
CA SER A 187 -0.46 13.70 -8.74
C SER A 187 -1.28 14.69 -9.55
N ILE A 188 -2.40 14.22 -10.12
CA ILE A 188 -3.34 15.05 -10.88
C ILE A 188 -3.84 16.17 -9.98
N ALA A 189 -4.32 15.84 -8.80
CA ALA A 189 -4.97 16.82 -7.95
C ALA A 189 -3.99 17.85 -7.35
N ILE A 190 -2.72 17.50 -7.11
CA ILE A 190 -1.65 18.49 -6.81
C ILE A 190 -1.40 19.41 -8.01
N ARG A 191 -1.38 18.86 -9.24
CA ARG A 191 -1.18 19.65 -10.46
C ARG A 191 -2.33 20.64 -10.67
N THR A 192 -3.56 20.20 -10.44
CA THR A 192 -4.76 21.05 -10.49
C THR A 192 -4.73 22.15 -9.42
N LEU A 193 -4.15 21.88 -8.25
CA LEU A 193 -3.97 22.88 -7.18
C LEU A 193 -2.89 23.93 -7.49
N ARG A 194 -1.86 23.58 -8.29
CA ARG A 194 -0.80 24.52 -8.68
C ARG A 194 -1.29 25.56 -9.68
N GLN A 195 -2.11 25.17 -10.67
CA GLN A 195 -2.58 26.07 -11.73
C GLN A 195 -3.17 27.41 -11.24
N PRO A 196 -4.11 27.44 -10.27
CA PRO A 196 -4.68 28.69 -9.77
C PRO A 196 -3.76 29.46 -8.81
N LEU A 197 -2.69 28.84 -8.29
CA LEU A 197 -1.70 29.52 -7.44
C LEU A 197 -0.63 30.24 -8.29
N THR A 198 -0.22 29.66 -9.42
CA THR A 198 0.73 30.30 -10.35
C THR A 198 0.08 31.36 -11.24
N ALA A 199 -1.19 31.20 -11.62
CA ALA A 199 -1.93 32.19 -12.44
C ALA A 199 -2.13 33.57 -11.76
N ARG A 200 -1.73 33.71 -10.49
CA ARG A 200 -1.78 34.96 -9.73
C ARG A 200 -0.42 35.67 -9.59
N ALA A 201 0.66 35.01 -10.02
CA ALA A 201 2.02 35.50 -9.83
C ALA A 201 2.57 36.30 -11.02
N ASP A 202 1.81 36.44 -12.11
CA ASP A 202 2.13 37.37 -13.19
C ASP A 202 1.45 38.73 -12.89
N PRO A 203 2.18 39.74 -12.39
CA PRO A 203 1.71 41.11 -12.45
C PRO A 203 1.74 41.61 -13.91
N PRO A 204 0.86 42.55 -14.29
CA PRO A 204 0.97 43.28 -15.55
C PRO A 204 2.26 44.12 -15.63
#